data_AF-A0A507EQ60-F1
#
_entry.id   AF-A0A507EQ60-F1
#
_cell.length_a   1.000
_cell.length_b   1.000
_cell.length_c   1.000
_cell.angle_alpha   90.00
_cell.angle_beta   90.00
_cell.angle_gamma   90.00
#
_symmetry.space_group_name_H-M   'P 1'
#
loop_
_entity.id
_entity.type
_entity.pdbx_description
1 polymer ?
#
loop_
_entity_poly.entity_id
_entity_poly.type
_entity_poly.pdbx_seq_one_letter_code
_entity_poly.pdbx_strand_id
1 'polypeptide(L)'
;MSAAANTKTVRVEVHHPSYASSDNNEHHGHTHSYDHTHEHGHTHEHLDSPGRYQERQMPLYGARNWTERAFTIGIGGPVGSGKTALMDIRDQSHTPRKLALCQALHTKRSIAAVTNDIFTREDAEFLIRHQALPDPARIRAIETGGCPHAAIREDISANLEALEQLQAEFGTELLLVESGGDNLAANYSRELADYIIYVIDVSGGDKIPRKGGPGITQSDLLVVNKTDIAAFIGADLGVMRRDADRMRDGGPTIFAQVKNGVGVDEIVNRILEAARKSGAIY
;
A
#
# COMPACT_ATOMS: atom_id res chain seq x y z
N MET A 1 16.59 -55.07 -44.88
CA MET A 1 15.73 -54.71 -43.73
C MET A 1 16.09 -53.28 -43.35
N SER A 2 15.27 -52.29 -43.76
CA SER A 2 14.24 -51.63 -42.92
C SER A 2 14.89 -50.60 -41.96
N ALA A 3 14.52 -49.33 -41.82
CA ALA A 3 13.33 -48.58 -42.25
C ALA A 3 13.69 -47.08 -42.38
N ALA A 4 13.02 -46.39 -43.31
CA ALA A 4 12.91 -44.94 -43.31
C ALA A 4 11.73 -44.52 -42.41
N ALA A 5 11.95 -43.59 -41.50
CA ALA A 5 10.89 -43.00 -40.67
C ALA A 5 10.36 -41.72 -41.32
N ASN A 6 9.03 -41.66 -41.42
CA ASN A 6 8.22 -40.77 -42.23
C ASN A 6 7.70 -39.61 -41.36
N THR A 7 8.05 -38.37 -41.66
CA THR A 7 7.58 -37.20 -40.91
C THR A 7 6.19 -36.77 -41.44
N LYS A 8 5.12 -37.06 -40.70
CA LYS A 8 3.77 -36.56 -40.99
C LYS A 8 3.56 -35.18 -40.34
N THR A 9 3.45 -34.16 -41.17
CA THR A 9 2.97 -32.83 -40.79
C THR A 9 1.45 -32.88 -40.62
N VAL A 10 0.94 -32.58 -39.42
CA VAL A 10 -0.50 -32.46 -39.16
C VAL A 10 -0.92 -31.02 -39.48
N ARG A 11 -1.74 -30.84 -40.52
CA ARG A 11 -2.46 -29.59 -40.77
C ARG A 11 -3.76 -29.61 -39.97
N VAL A 12 -3.98 -28.61 -39.13
CA VAL A 12 -5.26 -28.37 -38.46
C VAL A 12 -6.05 -27.41 -39.34
N GLU A 13 -7.15 -27.89 -39.93
CA GLU A 13 -8.13 -27.05 -40.64
C GLU A 13 -9.05 -26.38 -39.60
N VAL A 14 -9.15 -25.05 -39.67
CA VAL A 14 -10.06 -24.25 -38.85
C VAL A 14 -11.31 -23.98 -39.67
N HIS A 15 -12.46 -24.50 -39.23
CA HIS A 15 -13.76 -24.30 -39.86
C HIS A 15 -14.38 -22.99 -39.34
N HIS A 16 -14.64 -22.03 -40.21
CA HIS A 16 -15.45 -20.84 -39.92
C HIS A 16 -16.90 -21.10 -40.36
N PRO A 17 -17.91 -20.94 -39.49
CA PRO A 17 -19.29 -20.87 -39.94
C PRO A 17 -19.63 -19.42 -40.34
N SER A 18 -20.02 -19.26 -41.60
CA SER A 18 -20.66 -18.06 -42.14
C SER A 18 -22.13 -18.00 -41.70
N TYR A 19 -22.58 -16.88 -41.15
CA TYR A 19 -24.01 -16.58 -41.05
C TYR A 19 -24.32 -15.24 -41.71
N ALA A 20 -25.24 -15.32 -42.67
CA ALA A 20 -25.75 -14.24 -43.48
C ALA A 20 -26.80 -13.39 -42.71
N SER A 21 -26.88 -12.13 -43.10
CA SER A 21 -27.87 -11.14 -42.67
C SER A 21 -29.27 -11.44 -43.20
N SER A 22 -30.29 -11.28 -42.35
CA SER A 22 -31.65 -10.95 -42.77
C SER A 22 -32.35 -10.12 -41.70
N ASP A 23 -32.68 -8.89 -42.05
CA ASP A 23 -33.64 -8.04 -41.33
C ASP A 23 -35.00 -8.73 -41.25
N ASN A 24 -35.67 -8.64 -40.11
CA ASN A 24 -37.11 -8.42 -40.04
C ASN A 24 -37.52 -7.89 -38.66
N ASN A 25 -38.27 -6.80 -38.72
CA ASN A 25 -38.81 -5.99 -37.65
C ASN A 25 -40.14 -6.62 -37.18
N GLU A 26 -40.29 -6.93 -35.89
CA GLU A 26 -41.63 -7.10 -35.28
C GLU A 26 -41.58 -6.87 -33.75
N HIS A 27 -42.41 -5.92 -33.32
CA HIS A 27 -42.66 -5.51 -31.94
C HIS A 27 -43.42 -6.58 -31.16
N HIS A 28 -42.93 -7.02 -30.00
CA HIS A 28 -43.79 -7.45 -28.88
C HIS A 28 -43.09 -7.21 -27.53
N GLY A 29 -43.75 -6.43 -26.67
CA GLY A 29 -43.30 -6.11 -25.33
C GLY A 29 -43.65 -7.22 -24.32
N HIS A 30 -42.70 -7.54 -23.45
CA HIS A 30 -42.96 -8.25 -22.20
C HIS A 30 -42.15 -7.60 -21.07
N THR A 31 -42.88 -6.92 -20.19
CA THR A 31 -42.44 -6.43 -18.90
C THR A 31 -42.32 -7.61 -17.93
N HIS A 32 -41.12 -7.86 -17.41
CA HIS A 32 -40.94 -8.69 -16.22
C HIS A 32 -40.37 -7.81 -15.10
N SER A 33 -41.26 -7.38 -14.21
CA SER A 33 -40.93 -6.82 -12.91
C SER A 33 -40.62 -7.97 -11.95
N TYR A 34 -39.35 -8.17 -11.64
CA TYR A 34 -38.94 -8.88 -10.43
C TYR A 34 -38.17 -7.89 -9.56
N ASP A 35 -38.90 -7.42 -8.56
CA ASP A 35 -38.44 -6.65 -7.41
C ASP A 35 -37.73 -7.62 -6.46
N HIS A 36 -36.41 -7.46 -6.29
CA HIS A 36 -35.63 -7.90 -5.12
C HIS A 36 -34.23 -7.29 -5.22
N THR A 37 -34.06 -6.08 -4.71
CA THR A 37 -32.73 -5.58 -4.32
C THR A 37 -32.77 -5.16 -2.87
N HIS A 38 -32.27 -6.06 -2.01
CA HIS A 38 -31.80 -5.67 -0.69
C HIS A 38 -30.69 -4.63 -0.90
N GLU A 39 -31.00 -3.40 -0.56
CA GLU A 39 -30.11 -2.25 -0.61
C GLU A 39 -29.07 -2.41 0.51
N HIS A 40 -27.92 -2.98 0.18
CA HIS A 40 -26.75 -2.89 1.04
C HIS A 40 -26.23 -1.45 0.99
N GLY A 41 -26.59 -0.67 2.00
CA GLY A 41 -26.15 0.71 2.18
C GLY A 41 -24.64 0.79 2.44
N HIS A 42 -23.86 0.91 1.37
CA HIS A 42 -22.52 1.49 1.42
C HIS A 42 -22.54 2.75 0.56
N THR A 43 -22.46 3.91 1.22
CA THR A 43 -22.30 5.20 0.58
C THR A 43 -20.90 5.23 -0.06
N HIS A 44 -20.81 4.94 -1.36
CA HIS A 44 -19.57 5.18 -2.09
C HIS A 44 -19.41 6.69 -2.26
N GLU A 45 -18.49 7.30 -1.50
CA GLU A 45 -18.09 8.69 -1.70
C GLU A 45 -17.51 8.81 -3.13
N HIS A 46 -18.25 9.49 -4.02
CA HIS A 46 -17.77 9.74 -5.37
C HIS A 46 -16.70 10.83 -5.28
N LEU A 47 -15.44 10.47 -5.52
CA LEU A 47 -14.34 11.43 -5.54
C LEU A 47 -14.34 12.16 -6.89
N ASP A 48 -14.69 13.44 -6.89
CA ASP A 48 -14.69 14.30 -8.10
C ASP A 48 -13.28 14.58 -8.66
N SER A 49 -12.24 14.25 -7.89
CA SER A 49 -10.85 14.51 -8.21
C SER A 49 -9.93 13.46 -7.57
N PRO A 50 -8.78 13.12 -8.21
CA PRO A 50 -7.76 12.28 -7.59
C PRO A 50 -7.10 12.94 -6.36
N GLY A 51 -7.44 14.20 -6.03
CA GLY A 51 -6.86 14.97 -4.93
C GLY A 51 -5.60 15.74 -5.35
N ARG A 52 -5.21 16.73 -4.55
CA ARG A 52 -3.97 17.51 -4.70
C ARG A 52 -3.14 17.49 -3.44
N TYR A 53 -1.83 17.51 -3.59
CA TYR A 53 -0.89 17.43 -2.46
C TYR A 53 -1.00 18.62 -1.51
N GLN A 54 -1.23 19.82 -2.05
CA GLN A 54 -1.37 21.05 -1.27
C GLN A 54 -2.69 21.12 -0.50
N GLU A 55 -3.70 20.39 -0.97
CA GLU A 55 -5.05 20.33 -0.38
C GLU A 55 -5.19 19.13 0.58
N ARG A 56 -4.12 18.35 0.79
CA ARG A 56 -4.17 17.21 1.72
C ARG A 56 -4.49 17.69 3.12
N GLN A 57 -5.31 16.93 3.83
CA GLN A 57 -5.52 17.15 5.25
C GLN A 57 -4.18 17.04 5.98
N MET A 58 -3.88 18.00 6.84
CA MET A 58 -2.69 17.98 7.69
C MET A 58 -3.05 17.45 9.08
N PRO A 59 -2.15 16.71 9.74
CA PRO A 59 -2.35 16.30 11.13
C PRO A 59 -2.41 17.53 12.06
N LEU A 60 -3.29 17.48 13.07
CA LEU A 60 -3.48 18.55 14.04
C LEU A 60 -2.55 18.39 15.25
N TYR A 61 -1.25 18.67 15.08
CA TYR A 61 -0.25 18.45 16.13
C TYR A 61 -0.54 19.16 17.46
N GLY A 62 -1.13 20.36 17.42
CA GLY A 62 -1.42 21.14 18.63
C GLY A 62 -2.44 20.50 19.59
N ALA A 63 -3.20 19.51 19.13
CA ALA A 63 -4.16 18.75 19.93
C ALA A 63 -3.65 17.34 20.31
N ARG A 64 -2.44 16.96 19.88
CA ARG A 64 -1.90 15.61 20.11
C ARG A 64 -1.30 15.49 21.50
N ASN A 65 -1.64 14.40 22.17
CA ASN A 65 -0.98 13.94 23.39
C ASN A 65 -0.01 12.79 23.07
N TRP A 66 1.28 13.09 22.94
CA TRP A 66 2.30 12.11 22.55
C TRP A 66 2.56 11.03 23.62
N THR A 67 2.10 11.22 24.87
CA THR A 67 2.24 10.19 25.91
C THR A 67 1.15 9.12 25.80
N GLU A 68 -0.03 9.49 25.29
CA GLU A 68 -1.17 8.58 25.09
C GLU A 68 -1.01 7.76 23.82
N ARG A 69 -0.56 8.39 22.73
CA ARG A 69 -0.22 7.71 21.49
C ARG A 69 0.93 8.41 20.80
N ALA A 70 2.02 7.67 20.60
CA ALA A 70 3.20 8.17 19.92
C ALA A 70 2.91 8.54 18.45
N PHE A 71 3.90 9.19 17.83
CA PHE A 71 3.82 9.58 16.43
C PHE A 71 3.58 8.36 15.55
N THR A 72 2.44 8.35 14.86
CA THR A 72 1.97 7.19 14.11
C THR A 72 2.24 7.36 12.62
N ILE A 73 2.95 6.40 12.03
CA ILE A 73 3.24 6.33 10.61
C ILE A 73 2.30 5.31 9.96
N GLY A 74 1.43 5.77 9.06
CA GLY A 74 0.60 4.93 8.22
C GLY A 74 1.34 4.50 6.96
N ILE A 75 1.39 3.21 6.66
CA ILE A 75 2.06 2.62 5.50
C ILE A 75 1.00 1.94 4.64
N GLY A 76 0.51 2.68 3.64
CA GLY A 76 -0.52 2.24 2.71
C GLY A 76 0.05 1.87 1.34
N GLY A 77 -0.76 1.18 0.53
CA GLY A 77 -0.41 0.85 -0.85
C GLY A 77 -1.06 -0.44 -1.36
N PRO A 78 -0.89 -0.76 -2.64
CA PRO A 78 -1.38 -2.01 -3.22
C PRO A 78 -0.79 -3.26 -2.59
N VAL A 79 -1.55 -4.36 -2.67
CA VAL A 79 -1.08 -5.70 -2.31
C VAL A 79 0.22 -6.01 -3.06
N GLY A 80 1.23 -6.46 -2.33
CA GLY A 80 2.53 -6.83 -2.90
C GLY A 80 3.45 -5.66 -3.26
N SER A 81 3.11 -4.39 -3.01
CA SER A 81 3.99 -3.25 -3.31
C SER A 81 5.26 -3.18 -2.45
N GLY A 82 5.28 -3.95 -1.35
CA GLY A 82 6.42 -4.06 -0.43
C GLY A 82 6.26 -3.22 0.84
N LYS A 83 5.03 -3.03 1.32
CA LYS A 83 4.70 -2.37 2.59
C LYS A 83 5.31 -3.11 3.79
N THR A 84 4.99 -4.39 3.96
CA THR A 84 5.59 -5.29 4.96
C THR A 84 7.12 -5.32 4.85
N ALA A 85 7.66 -5.32 3.62
CA ALA A 85 9.12 -5.28 3.40
C ALA A 85 9.75 -3.93 3.80
N LEU A 86 9.02 -2.81 3.67
CA LEU A 86 9.47 -1.49 4.13
C LEU A 86 9.47 -1.42 5.66
N MET A 87 8.55 -2.15 6.30
CA MET A 87 8.55 -2.35 7.74
C MET A 87 9.68 -3.28 8.18
N ASP A 88 9.88 -4.42 7.51
CA ASP A 88 10.74 -5.55 7.90
C ASP A 88 12.22 -5.22 8.11
N ILE A 89 12.77 -5.71 9.23
CA ILE A 89 14.02 -5.32 9.91
C ILE A 89 15.07 -6.40 9.72
N ARG A 90 15.47 -6.74 8.50
CA ARG A 90 16.72 -7.50 8.37
C ARG A 90 17.76 -6.96 7.41
N ASP A 91 18.94 -6.95 8.01
CA ASP A 91 20.23 -7.04 7.38
C ASP A 91 20.33 -8.38 6.65
N GLN A 92 19.97 -8.37 5.37
CA GLN A 92 20.19 -9.50 4.47
C GLN A 92 21.67 -9.61 4.02
N SER A 93 22.63 -9.13 4.80
CA SER A 93 24.04 -9.26 4.46
C SER A 93 24.90 -9.57 5.69
N HIS A 94 25.89 -10.43 5.51
CA HIS A 94 27.07 -10.48 6.40
C HIS A 94 27.93 -9.21 6.19
N THR A 95 27.31 -8.04 6.08
CA THR A 95 27.90 -6.74 5.79
C THR A 95 27.15 -5.72 6.64
N PRO A 96 27.84 -4.97 7.52
CA PRO A 96 27.19 -4.06 8.46
C PRO A 96 26.68 -2.84 7.71
N ARG A 97 25.44 -2.87 7.20
CA ARG A 97 24.64 -1.71 6.73
C ARG A 97 23.40 -2.21 5.98
N LYS A 98 22.34 -2.56 6.69
CA LYS A 98 20.99 -2.63 6.10
C LYS A 98 20.01 -2.26 7.19
N LEU A 99 19.16 -1.31 6.86
CA LEU A 99 18.40 -0.57 7.84
C LEU A 99 17.01 -0.31 7.27
N ALA A 100 16.05 -1.20 7.54
CA ALA A 100 14.64 -0.86 7.35
C ALA A 100 14.13 0.06 8.46
N LEU A 101 12.89 0.54 8.37
CA LEU A 101 12.35 1.56 9.29
C LEU A 101 12.60 1.21 10.74
N CYS A 102 12.18 0.02 11.17
CA CYS A 102 12.38 -0.37 12.55
C CYS A 102 13.85 -0.71 12.87
N GLN A 103 14.73 -1.16 11.96
CA GLN A 103 16.17 -1.22 12.30
C GLN A 103 16.76 0.17 12.53
N ALA A 104 16.36 1.11 11.68
CA ALA A 104 16.87 2.48 11.68
C ALA A 104 16.55 3.22 12.94
N LEU A 105 15.35 2.94 13.41
CA LEU A 105 14.74 3.64 14.49
C LEU A 105 14.94 2.85 15.79
N HIS A 106 14.85 1.50 15.81
CA HIS A 106 14.86 0.69 17.04
C HIS A 106 16.18 0.77 17.82
N THR A 107 17.32 0.90 17.13
CA THR A 107 18.61 1.08 17.82
C THR A 107 18.68 2.40 18.61
N LYS A 108 17.75 3.32 18.37
CA LYS A 108 17.72 4.67 18.96
C LYS A 108 16.39 5.05 19.60
N ARG A 109 15.31 4.28 19.37
CA ARG A 109 13.92 4.64 19.70
C ARG A 109 13.09 3.40 20.02
N SER A 110 12.15 3.50 20.97
CA SER A 110 11.17 2.43 21.22
C SER A 110 10.07 2.43 20.14
N ILE A 111 9.78 1.28 19.52
CA ILE A 111 8.81 1.17 18.41
C ILE A 111 7.89 -0.03 18.60
N ALA A 112 6.67 0.09 18.09
CA ALA A 112 5.76 -1.03 17.90
C ALA A 112 5.02 -0.91 16.55
N ALA A 113 4.41 -2.01 16.11
CA ALA A 113 3.75 -2.10 14.82
C ALA A 113 2.37 -2.77 14.92
N VAL A 114 1.42 -2.23 14.16
CA VAL A 114 0.12 -2.85 13.88
C VAL A 114 0.10 -3.21 12.40
N THR A 115 -0.27 -4.45 12.07
CA THR A 115 -0.52 -4.86 10.69
C THR A 115 -1.99 -5.15 10.51
N ASN A 116 -2.58 -4.69 9.42
CA ASN A 116 -3.95 -5.01 9.05
C ASN A 116 -3.90 -6.06 7.95
N ASP A 117 -4.79 -7.03 8.00
CA ASP A 117 -4.98 -8.04 6.95
C ASP A 117 -6.48 -8.38 6.87
N ILE A 118 -6.96 -8.80 5.70
CA ILE A 118 -8.40 -9.04 5.51
C ILE A 118 -8.87 -10.28 6.27
N PHE A 119 -8.13 -11.40 6.14
CA PHE A 119 -8.53 -12.72 6.66
C PHE A 119 -7.39 -13.47 7.36
N THR A 120 -6.21 -12.85 7.45
CA THR A 120 -4.97 -13.52 7.86
C THR A 120 -4.23 -12.71 8.90
N ARG A 121 -3.15 -13.27 9.42
CA ARG A 121 -2.14 -12.57 10.22
C ARG A 121 -0.77 -12.67 9.56
N GLU A 122 -0.74 -12.91 8.26
CA GLU A 122 0.47 -13.28 7.53
C GLU A 122 1.51 -12.17 7.61
N ASP A 123 1.11 -10.90 7.53
CA ASP A 123 2.04 -9.76 7.65
C ASP A 123 2.64 -9.66 9.07
N ALA A 124 1.83 -9.83 10.13
CA ALA A 124 2.34 -9.87 11.50
C ALA A 124 3.28 -11.07 11.73
N GLU A 125 2.89 -12.26 11.28
CA GLU A 125 3.69 -13.47 11.38
C GLU A 125 4.95 -13.39 10.54
N PHE A 126 4.92 -12.72 9.40
CA PHE A 126 6.09 -12.39 8.60
C PHE A 126 7.05 -11.55 9.44
N LEU A 127 6.61 -10.43 10.01
CA LEU A 127 7.44 -9.58 10.84
C LEU A 127 8.01 -10.33 12.06
N ILE A 128 7.19 -11.13 12.75
CA ILE A 128 7.63 -11.92 13.92
C ILE A 128 8.69 -12.96 13.52
N ARG A 129 8.45 -13.75 12.45
CA ARG A 129 9.41 -14.75 11.95
C ARG A 129 10.72 -14.11 11.50
N HIS A 130 10.66 -12.88 11.01
CA HIS A 130 11.84 -12.12 10.59
C HIS A 130 12.52 -11.37 11.75
N GLN A 131 12.00 -11.51 12.98
CA GLN A 131 12.52 -10.84 14.18
C GLN A 131 12.55 -9.32 13.99
N ALA A 132 11.44 -8.81 13.45
CA ALA A 132 11.27 -7.42 13.10
C ALA A 132 11.54 -6.49 14.31
N LEU A 133 10.97 -6.83 15.45
CA LEU A 133 11.14 -6.09 16.69
C LEU A 133 11.75 -7.02 17.74
N PRO A 134 12.43 -6.48 18.78
CA PRO A 134 13.10 -7.30 19.79
C PRO A 134 12.14 -8.24 20.53
N ASP A 135 10.88 -7.82 20.65
CA ASP A 135 9.82 -8.56 21.31
C ASP A 135 8.65 -8.73 20.33
N PRO A 136 8.24 -9.97 19.99
CA PRO A 136 7.04 -10.25 19.20
C PRO A 136 5.78 -9.57 19.74
N ALA A 137 5.70 -9.34 21.06
CA ALA A 137 4.59 -8.63 21.68
C ALA A 137 4.53 -7.13 21.31
N ARG A 138 5.50 -6.60 20.56
CA ARG A 138 5.41 -5.25 19.95
C ARG A 138 4.70 -5.25 18.60
N ILE A 139 4.21 -6.39 18.14
CA ILE A 139 3.49 -6.53 16.88
C ILE A 139 2.05 -6.96 17.20
N ARG A 140 1.07 -6.25 16.63
CA ARG A 140 -0.35 -6.60 16.73
C ARG A 140 -0.93 -6.80 15.34
N ALA A 141 -1.68 -7.88 15.17
CA ALA A 141 -2.41 -8.16 13.93
C ALA A 141 -3.88 -7.77 14.12
N ILE A 142 -4.44 -7.06 13.14
CA ILE A 142 -5.87 -6.75 13.07
C ILE A 142 -6.42 -7.37 11.81
N GLU A 143 -7.42 -8.23 11.99
CA GLU A 143 -8.20 -8.80 10.88
C GLU A 143 -9.36 -7.85 10.57
N THR A 144 -9.28 -7.15 9.45
CA THR A 144 -10.22 -6.06 9.11
C THR A 144 -11.54 -6.56 8.55
N GLY A 145 -11.58 -7.82 8.09
CA GLY A 145 -12.64 -8.28 7.21
C GLY A 145 -12.60 -7.56 5.86
N GLY A 146 -13.75 -7.45 5.18
CA GLY A 146 -13.82 -7.26 3.72
C GLY A 146 -13.25 -5.97 3.11
N CYS A 147 -13.34 -4.81 3.77
CA CYS A 147 -12.91 -3.52 3.19
C CYS A 147 -11.72 -2.94 3.95
N PRO A 148 -10.46 -3.16 3.51
CA PRO A 148 -9.27 -2.74 4.25
C PRO A 148 -9.15 -1.21 4.43
N HIS A 149 -9.62 -0.39 3.49
CA HIS A 149 -9.68 1.07 3.68
C HIS A 149 -10.55 1.48 4.87
N ALA A 150 -11.64 0.75 5.14
CA ALA A 150 -12.55 1.04 6.25
C ALA A 150 -11.81 1.08 7.58
N ALA A 151 -10.93 0.10 7.80
CA ALA A 151 -10.16 -0.01 9.04
C ALA A 151 -9.15 1.12 9.26
N ILE A 152 -8.76 1.84 8.21
CA ILE A 152 -7.75 2.92 8.28
C ILE A 152 -8.32 4.32 8.03
N ARG A 153 -9.59 4.42 7.63
CA ARG A 153 -10.22 5.70 7.27
C ARG A 153 -11.58 5.91 7.94
N GLU A 154 -12.55 5.04 7.71
CA GLU A 154 -13.92 5.21 8.21
C GLU A 154 -14.12 4.75 9.66
N ASP A 155 -13.60 3.58 10.03
CA ASP A 155 -13.62 3.04 11.40
C ASP A 155 -12.21 2.63 11.82
N ILE A 156 -11.51 3.58 12.43
CA ILE A 156 -10.13 3.41 12.89
C ILE A 156 -10.02 2.88 14.31
N SER A 157 -11.14 2.53 14.95
CA SER A 157 -11.22 2.28 16.39
C SER A 157 -10.30 1.14 16.84
N ALA A 158 -10.33 0.01 16.13
CA ALA A 158 -9.48 -1.14 16.45
C ALA A 158 -7.98 -0.82 16.30
N ASN A 159 -7.62 -0.02 15.29
CA ASN A 159 -6.25 0.43 15.10
C ASN A 159 -5.81 1.39 16.21
N LEU A 160 -6.65 2.37 16.58
CA LEU A 160 -6.35 3.31 17.67
C LEU A 160 -6.15 2.57 19.00
N GLU A 161 -7.06 1.67 19.35
CA GLU A 161 -6.98 0.89 20.58
C GLU A 161 -5.66 0.08 20.63
N ALA A 162 -5.32 -0.63 19.56
CA ALA A 162 -4.08 -1.41 19.51
C ALA A 162 -2.83 -0.53 19.65
N LEU A 163 -2.82 0.65 19.05
CA LEU A 163 -1.71 1.61 19.11
C LEU A 163 -1.53 2.20 20.51
N GLU A 164 -2.62 2.55 21.19
CA GLU A 164 -2.60 3.07 22.56
C GLU A 164 -2.17 2.00 23.58
N GLN A 165 -2.63 0.77 23.40
CA GLN A 165 -2.18 -0.37 24.22
C GLN A 165 -0.67 -0.61 24.04
N LEU A 166 -0.18 -0.63 22.79
CA LEU A 166 1.25 -0.76 22.50
C LEU A 166 2.07 0.40 23.09
N GLN A 167 1.54 1.64 23.03
CA GLN A 167 2.16 2.80 23.65
C GLN A 167 2.28 2.61 25.17
N ALA A 168 1.19 2.21 25.84
CA ALA A 168 1.14 2.02 27.28
C ALA A 168 2.05 0.87 27.76
N GLU A 169 2.09 -0.23 27.01
CA GLU A 169 2.89 -1.42 27.33
C GLU A 169 4.40 -1.19 27.16
N PHE A 170 4.80 -0.46 26.11
CA PHE A 170 6.20 -0.41 25.68
C PHE A 170 6.83 0.98 25.70
N GLY A 171 6.08 2.03 26.06
CA GLY A 171 6.55 3.41 26.06
C GLY A 171 7.14 3.80 24.70
N THR A 172 6.39 3.58 23.62
CA THR A 172 6.93 3.78 22.27
C THR A 172 7.14 5.28 21.95
N GLU A 173 8.09 5.55 21.07
CA GLU A 173 8.35 6.88 20.54
C GLU A 173 7.81 7.03 19.13
N LEU A 174 7.69 5.92 18.40
CA LEU A 174 7.12 5.84 17.07
C LEU A 174 6.24 4.59 16.98
N LEU A 175 5.14 4.69 16.25
CA LEU A 175 4.25 3.57 15.97
C LEU A 175 4.08 3.41 14.46
N LEU A 176 4.07 2.17 13.99
CA LEU A 176 3.80 1.85 12.59
C LEU A 176 2.42 1.19 12.44
N VAL A 177 1.70 1.55 11.39
CA VAL A 177 0.44 0.89 11.01
C VAL A 177 0.50 0.54 9.53
N GLU A 178 0.47 -0.75 9.22
CA GLU A 178 0.34 -1.25 7.85
C GLU A 178 -1.13 -1.41 7.46
N SER A 179 -1.52 -1.01 6.25
CA SER A 179 -2.84 -1.35 5.70
C SER A 179 -2.84 -2.77 5.11
N GLY A 180 -3.99 -3.44 5.04
CA GLY A 180 -4.14 -4.79 4.46
C GLY A 180 -4.01 -4.88 2.93
N GLY A 181 -3.38 -3.89 2.31
CA GLY A 181 -3.31 -3.74 0.86
C GLY A 181 -4.62 -3.20 0.27
N ASP A 182 -4.53 -2.10 -0.47
CA ASP A 182 -5.72 -1.48 -1.07
C ASP A 182 -5.40 -0.83 -2.41
N ASN A 183 -6.42 -0.42 -3.14
CA ASN A 183 -6.29 0.29 -4.40
C ASN A 183 -5.82 1.74 -4.19
N LEU A 184 -5.63 2.45 -5.31
CA LEU A 184 -5.08 3.82 -5.36
C LEU A 184 -5.95 4.87 -4.66
N ALA A 185 -7.22 4.56 -4.38
CA ALA A 185 -8.15 5.46 -3.71
C ALA A 185 -8.00 5.47 -2.19
N ALA A 186 -7.36 4.46 -1.60
CA ALA A 186 -7.23 4.36 -0.15
C ALA A 186 -6.19 5.35 0.39
N ASN A 187 -6.57 6.05 1.47
CA ASN A 187 -5.70 6.93 2.23
C ASN A 187 -6.08 6.85 3.71
N TYR A 188 -5.12 7.08 4.61
CA TYR A 188 -5.38 7.03 6.04
C TYR A 188 -6.20 8.24 6.50
N SER A 189 -7.06 8.03 7.49
CA SER A 189 -7.56 9.13 8.31
C SER A 189 -6.39 9.82 9.02
N ARG A 190 -6.41 11.15 9.07
CA ARG A 190 -5.45 11.94 9.84
C ARG A 190 -5.61 11.82 11.35
N GLU A 191 -6.74 11.28 11.79
CA GLU A 191 -6.90 10.88 13.19
C GLU A 191 -6.10 9.62 13.49
N LEU A 192 -5.85 8.74 12.51
CA LEU A 192 -5.04 7.54 12.68
C LEU A 192 -3.55 7.79 12.43
N ALA A 193 -3.18 8.44 11.32
CA ALA A 193 -1.77 8.59 10.92
C ALA A 193 -1.29 10.05 10.93
N ASP A 194 -0.23 10.31 11.71
CA ASP A 194 0.46 11.60 11.76
C ASP A 194 1.37 11.82 10.54
N TYR A 195 1.83 10.73 9.91
CA TYR A 195 2.60 10.74 8.67
C TYR A 195 2.20 9.58 7.78
N ILE A 196 1.85 9.86 6.52
CA ILE A 196 1.35 8.85 5.59
C ILE A 196 2.38 8.59 4.50
N ILE A 197 2.80 7.33 4.42
CA ILE A 197 3.63 6.79 3.34
C ILE A 197 2.73 5.94 2.45
N TYR A 198 2.72 6.24 1.16
CA TYR A 198 2.03 5.41 0.18
C TYR A 198 3.05 4.70 -0.70
N VAL A 199 3.02 3.38 -0.72
CA VAL A 199 3.99 2.53 -1.43
C VAL A 199 3.33 1.96 -2.67
N ILE A 200 3.78 2.39 -3.84
CA ILE A 200 3.54 1.71 -5.11
C ILE A 200 4.82 0.99 -5.53
N ASP A 201 4.72 0.11 -6.52
CA ASP A 201 5.90 -0.54 -7.06
C ASP A 201 5.88 -0.64 -8.57
N VAL A 202 7.09 -0.82 -9.12
CA VAL A 202 7.33 -0.83 -10.56
C VAL A 202 6.56 -1.96 -11.25
N SER A 203 6.30 -3.11 -10.60
CA SER A 203 5.54 -4.22 -11.22
C SER A 203 4.09 -3.88 -11.55
N GLY A 204 3.51 -2.85 -10.91
CA GLY A 204 2.19 -2.32 -11.29
C GLY A 204 2.17 -1.61 -12.66
N GLY A 205 3.34 -1.34 -13.22
CA GLY A 205 3.56 -0.68 -14.51
C GLY A 205 3.81 0.83 -14.39
N ASP A 206 4.46 1.41 -15.40
CA ASP A 206 4.85 2.83 -15.40
C ASP A 206 3.68 3.83 -15.36
N LYS A 207 2.46 3.32 -15.57
CA LYS A 207 1.21 4.09 -15.57
C LYS A 207 0.62 4.33 -14.20
N ILE A 208 1.09 3.63 -13.18
CA ILE A 208 0.51 3.74 -11.84
C ILE A 208 0.54 5.19 -11.33
N PRO A 209 1.65 5.96 -11.40
CA PRO A 209 1.64 7.34 -10.94
C PRO A 209 0.55 8.21 -11.60
N ARG A 210 0.38 8.12 -12.93
CA ARG A 210 -0.61 8.92 -13.65
C ARG A 210 -2.07 8.46 -13.49
N LYS A 211 -2.32 7.31 -12.85
CA LYS A 211 -3.68 6.94 -12.43
C LYS A 211 -4.18 7.78 -11.25
N GLY A 212 -3.27 8.43 -10.50
CA GLY A 212 -3.62 9.31 -9.39
C GLY A 212 -4.28 8.55 -8.24
N GLY A 213 -5.19 9.23 -7.53
CA GLY A 213 -5.84 8.75 -6.31
C GLY A 213 -5.19 9.32 -5.05
N PRO A 214 -5.96 9.52 -3.96
CA PRO A 214 -5.50 10.10 -2.70
C PRO A 214 -4.18 9.53 -2.17
N GLY A 215 -3.94 8.21 -2.30
CA GLY A 215 -2.67 7.62 -1.89
C GLY A 215 -1.47 8.20 -2.66
N ILE A 216 -1.61 8.39 -3.98
CA ILE A 216 -0.56 8.97 -4.82
C ILE A 216 -0.46 10.48 -4.65
N THR A 217 -1.59 11.19 -4.61
CA THR A 217 -1.61 12.66 -4.67
C THR A 217 -1.46 13.32 -3.30
N GLN A 218 -1.99 12.71 -2.23
CA GLN A 218 -2.18 13.33 -0.92
C GLN A 218 -1.36 12.69 0.21
N SER A 219 -0.67 11.57 -0.01
CA SER A 219 0.27 11.05 1.00
C SER A 219 1.43 12.01 1.25
N ASP A 220 1.94 12.06 2.48
CA ASP A 220 3.09 12.89 2.82
C ASP A 220 4.37 12.44 2.10
N LEU A 221 4.46 11.14 1.78
CA LEU A 221 5.54 10.57 1.00
C LEU A 221 5.02 9.46 0.07
N LEU A 222 5.30 9.59 -1.23
CA LEU A 222 5.15 8.50 -2.19
C LEU A 222 6.45 7.72 -2.29
N VAL A 223 6.38 6.40 -2.19
CA VAL A 223 7.49 5.48 -2.46
C VAL A 223 7.18 4.70 -3.73
N VAL A 224 8.09 4.75 -4.71
CA VAL A 224 8.08 3.91 -5.91
C VAL A 224 9.12 2.81 -5.72
N ASN A 225 8.67 1.65 -5.25
CA ASN A 225 9.53 0.54 -4.85
C ASN A 225 9.86 -0.41 -6.03
N LYS A 226 10.84 -1.29 -5.82
CA LYS A 226 11.31 -2.32 -6.77
C LYS A 226 11.84 -1.74 -8.08
N THR A 227 12.60 -0.65 -8.01
CA THR A 227 13.17 -0.01 -9.21
C THR A 227 14.18 -0.88 -9.96
N ASP A 228 14.73 -1.89 -9.28
CA ASP A 228 15.62 -2.91 -9.85
C ASP A 228 14.95 -3.78 -10.91
N ILE A 229 13.62 -3.94 -10.88
CA ILE A 229 12.93 -4.80 -11.85
C ILE A 229 12.46 -4.10 -13.13
N ALA A 230 12.67 -2.78 -13.25
CA ALA A 230 12.12 -1.95 -14.32
C ALA A 230 12.43 -2.50 -15.74
N ALA A 231 13.68 -2.91 -15.97
CA ALA A 231 14.11 -3.45 -17.26
C ALA A 231 13.42 -4.77 -17.62
N PHE A 232 13.15 -5.63 -16.63
CA PHE A 232 12.53 -6.94 -16.85
C PHE A 232 11.06 -6.85 -17.24
N ILE A 233 10.38 -5.79 -16.81
CA ILE A 233 8.95 -5.58 -17.09
C ILE A 233 8.67 -4.53 -18.17
N GLY A 234 9.73 -3.88 -18.69
CA GLY A 234 9.62 -2.82 -19.68
C GLY A 234 9.03 -1.51 -19.15
N ALA A 235 9.23 -1.20 -17.86
CA ALA A 235 8.76 0.04 -17.26
C ALA A 235 9.83 1.15 -17.34
N ASP A 236 9.40 2.36 -17.71
CA ASP A 236 10.28 3.53 -17.76
C ASP A 236 10.22 4.34 -16.45
N LEU A 237 11.32 4.32 -15.69
CA LEU A 237 11.44 5.06 -14.43
C LEU A 237 11.40 6.59 -14.61
N GLY A 238 11.84 7.10 -15.77
CA GLY A 238 11.74 8.51 -16.12
C GLY A 238 10.29 8.94 -16.34
N VAL A 239 9.50 8.11 -17.01
CA VAL A 239 8.04 8.30 -17.14
C VAL A 239 7.37 8.29 -15.77
N MET A 240 7.68 7.30 -14.94
CA MET A 240 7.11 7.22 -13.58
C MET A 240 7.45 8.46 -12.75
N ARG A 241 8.70 8.95 -12.83
CA ARG A 241 9.15 10.14 -12.07
C ARG A 241 8.39 11.38 -12.53
N ARG A 242 8.38 11.65 -13.83
CA ARG A 242 7.65 12.79 -14.40
C ARG A 242 6.17 12.77 -14.01
N ASP A 243 5.54 11.61 -14.09
CA ASP A 243 4.12 11.46 -13.81
C ASP A 243 3.83 11.59 -12.31
N ALA A 244 4.70 11.08 -11.43
CA ALA A 244 4.60 11.27 -9.98
C ALA A 244 4.77 12.74 -9.58
N ASP A 245 5.79 13.43 -10.10
CA ASP A 245 6.04 14.85 -9.82
C ASP A 245 4.84 15.72 -10.20
N ARG A 246 4.22 15.41 -11.36
CA ARG A 246 3.00 16.10 -11.83
C ARG A 246 1.80 15.81 -10.94
N MET A 247 1.57 14.56 -10.56
CA MET A 247 0.39 14.17 -9.77
C MET A 247 0.48 14.63 -8.31
N ARG A 248 1.69 14.91 -7.83
CA ARG A 248 1.95 15.32 -6.45
C ARG A 248 2.18 16.81 -6.28
N ASP A 249 2.06 17.63 -7.33
CA ASP A 249 2.32 19.06 -7.28
C ASP A 249 3.66 19.41 -6.58
N GLY A 250 4.70 18.61 -6.83
CA GLY A 250 6.01 18.74 -6.19
C GLY A 250 6.14 18.10 -4.79
N GLY A 251 5.13 17.38 -4.31
CA GLY A 251 5.20 16.56 -3.11
C GLY A 251 6.27 15.46 -3.21
N PRO A 252 6.92 15.08 -2.09
CA PRO A 252 8.13 14.27 -2.14
C PRO A 252 7.82 12.85 -2.62
N THR A 253 8.70 12.34 -3.49
CA THR A 253 8.64 10.98 -4.05
C THR A 253 10.02 10.35 -3.97
N ILE A 254 10.11 9.13 -3.43
CA ILE A 254 11.36 8.36 -3.35
C ILE A 254 11.26 7.13 -4.24
N PHE A 255 12.28 6.95 -5.09
CA PHE A 255 12.45 5.74 -5.89
C PHE A 255 13.36 4.79 -5.10
N ALA A 256 12.84 3.61 -4.78
CA ALA A 256 13.44 2.72 -3.81
C ALA A 256 13.67 1.29 -4.36
N GLN A 257 14.55 0.58 -3.68
CA GLN A 257 14.70 -0.87 -3.77
C GLN A 257 14.82 -1.36 -2.33
N VAL A 258 13.68 -1.46 -1.63
CA VAL A 258 13.65 -1.70 -0.18
C VAL A 258 14.47 -2.94 0.19
N LYS A 259 14.33 -4.04 -0.57
CA LYS A 259 15.09 -5.27 -0.37
C LYS A 259 16.62 -5.10 -0.50
N ASN A 260 17.05 -4.12 -1.32
CA ASN A 260 18.45 -3.80 -1.55
C ASN A 260 18.93 -2.61 -0.69
N GLY A 261 18.07 -2.05 0.18
CA GLY A 261 18.38 -0.90 1.03
C GLY A 261 18.45 0.45 0.29
N VAL A 262 18.12 0.51 -0.99
CA VAL A 262 18.20 1.76 -1.77
C VAL A 262 17.00 2.65 -1.47
N GLY A 263 17.26 3.90 -1.09
CA GLY A 263 16.24 4.91 -0.76
C GLY A 263 15.69 4.82 0.66
N VAL A 264 16.03 3.78 1.42
CA VAL A 264 15.46 3.55 2.75
C VAL A 264 15.93 4.59 3.77
N ASP A 265 17.21 4.97 3.74
CA ASP A 265 17.75 6.03 4.60
C ASP A 265 17.04 7.38 4.37
N GLU A 266 16.70 7.70 3.12
CA GLU A 266 15.95 8.92 2.81
C GLU A 266 14.52 8.86 3.37
N ILE A 267 13.85 7.71 3.27
CA ILE A 267 12.51 7.49 3.85
C ILE A 267 12.57 7.69 5.37
N VAL A 268 13.52 7.04 6.06
CA VAL A 268 13.73 7.18 7.51
C VAL A 268 13.95 8.64 7.91
N ASN A 269 14.82 9.35 7.18
CA ASN A 269 15.14 10.73 7.49
C ASN A 269 13.91 11.65 7.39
N ARG A 270 13.05 11.43 6.39
CA ARG A 270 11.80 12.19 6.25
C ARG A 270 10.81 11.93 7.38
N ILE A 271 10.68 10.69 7.82
CA ILE A 271 9.84 10.34 8.99
C ILE A 271 10.36 11.05 10.24
N LEU A 272 11.67 10.96 10.49
CA LEU A 272 12.30 11.59 11.66
C LEU A 272 12.19 13.12 11.61
N GLU A 273 12.34 13.72 10.44
CA GLU A 273 12.13 15.16 10.25
C GLU A 273 10.68 15.55 10.57
N ALA A 274 9.69 14.79 10.08
CA ALA A 274 8.28 15.03 10.35
C ALA A 274 7.97 14.88 11.86
N ALA A 275 8.45 13.82 12.50
CA ALA A 275 8.26 13.57 13.92
C ALA A 275 8.93 14.63 14.82
N ARG A 276 10.08 15.17 14.41
CA ARG A 276 10.70 16.32 15.12
C ARG A 276 9.88 17.60 14.94
N LYS A 277 9.42 17.88 13.71
CA LYS A 277 8.60 19.06 13.42
C LYS A 277 7.26 19.05 14.14
N SER A 278 6.70 17.87 14.42
CA SER A 278 5.48 17.72 15.21
C SER A 278 5.69 17.93 16.71
N GLY A 279 6.94 17.93 17.18
CA GLY A 279 7.27 17.94 18.61
C GLY A 279 7.06 16.60 19.32
N ALA A 280 6.81 15.52 18.57
CA ALA A 280 6.63 14.19 19.15
C ALA A 280 7.94 13.59 19.66
N ILE A 281 9.06 13.94 19.01
CA ILE A 281 10.41 13.52 19.41
C ILE A 281 11.36 14.72 19.43
N TYR A 282 12.27 14.70 20.41
CA TYR A 282 13.39 15.63 20.52
C TYR A 282 14.60 15.17 19.70
#